data_AF-A0A7W4EFQ6-F1
#
_entry.id   AF-A0A7W4EFQ6-F1
#
_cell.length_a   1.000
_cell.length_b   1.000
_cell.length_c   1.000
_cell.angle_alpha   90.00
_cell.angle_beta   90.00
_cell.angle_gamma   90.00
#
_symmetry.space_group_name_H-M   'P 1'
#
loop_
_entity.id
_entity.type
_entity.pdbx_description
1 polymer ?
#
loop_
_entity_poly.entity_id
_entity_poly.type
_entity_poly.pdbx_seq_one_letter_code
_entity_poly.pdbx_strand_id
1 'polypeptide(L)'
;MNKVATYLNGHLTGEVLVNDLLLDAAQSDGSVLARRPEMIAQPSNVNDIRKIMRFCSQLADKGHILSVVVRGAGTDSNGAATGGGVSLDMQAYMHHAKGIDPKQQLVHMQAGMKYSAVRELLSMYKNLALPEVSAIGQDGTIGGAIASGAVASSVCITTLFSDAISQMEIVLANGDVIQTGHINKRELAKKKGLSTLEGEIYRQVDNLLEDNQQIIAAIKRREKSTAGFWGITKVKGEDGSFDLTPLFVGSQGALGVISEVIMKAEYSSNDATVITATFGDMSEAQAAVDEALKHKVSKVDIIDGRIIAQAASEGKKFSWAPREAFKGAAVIITMSEFSDRARGRAAKKLARKLENIHPVGLAIHDIQTQEVASLYTPLSFILHSTEERATCPAVFSGLWLPLERLDGFLSELRKVEAETKLALPVVVDAVNGYVDLLPVFNLHKVSERRVLLKLIPEIAKLVAESRGNVAGRYGDGRLKAGLMQATVSPDETAIYSQIKHIFDPANILMPDIKKEVPAKELADELNLWCRTKS
;
A
#
# COMPACT_ATOMS: atom_id res chain seq x y z
N MET A 1 13.18 -5.28 -34.69
CA MET A 1 13.29 -3.89 -34.21
C MET A 1 11.88 -3.35 -34.01
N ASN A 2 11.49 -3.02 -32.79
CA ASN A 2 10.12 -2.60 -32.46
C ASN A 2 9.87 -1.18 -33.02
N LYS A 3 9.01 -1.05 -34.05
CA LYS A 3 8.74 0.23 -34.73
C LYS A 3 8.18 1.30 -33.78
N VAL A 4 7.40 0.89 -32.78
CA VAL A 4 6.84 1.79 -31.76
C VAL A 4 7.96 2.35 -30.89
N ALA A 5 8.86 1.48 -30.40
CA ALA A 5 10.00 1.92 -29.60
C ALA A 5 10.93 2.86 -30.39
N THR A 6 11.19 2.58 -31.68
CA THR A 6 11.98 3.48 -32.54
C THR A 6 11.30 4.84 -32.71
N TYR A 7 9.97 4.85 -32.93
CA TYR A 7 9.22 6.09 -33.04
C TYR A 7 9.30 6.91 -31.75
N LEU A 8 9.02 6.29 -30.60
CA LEU A 8 9.05 6.97 -29.30
C LEU A 8 10.44 7.51 -28.96
N ASN A 9 11.50 6.74 -29.18
CA ASN A 9 12.89 7.21 -28.97
C ASN A 9 13.26 8.41 -29.84
N GLY A 10 12.61 8.61 -31.00
CA GLY A 10 12.80 9.81 -31.83
C GLY A 10 12.07 11.06 -31.32
N HIS A 11 11.17 10.92 -30.34
CA HIS A 11 10.29 12.00 -29.87
C HIS A 11 10.38 12.27 -28.37
N LEU A 12 10.98 11.37 -27.58
CA LEU A 12 11.14 11.52 -26.14
C LEU A 12 12.53 12.06 -25.79
N THR A 13 12.63 12.68 -24.61
CA THR A 13 13.92 13.08 -24.02
C THR A 13 14.56 11.92 -23.29
N GLY A 14 13.74 11.14 -22.58
CA GLY A 14 14.09 9.83 -22.06
C GLY A 14 14.08 8.76 -23.15
N GLU A 15 13.98 7.51 -22.75
CA GLU A 15 14.20 6.37 -23.66
C GLU A 15 13.14 5.28 -23.55
N VAL A 16 13.05 4.45 -24.59
CA VAL A 16 12.23 3.25 -24.66
C VAL A 16 13.08 2.04 -24.94
N LEU A 17 13.02 1.08 -24.03
CA LEU A 17 13.84 -0.11 -23.98
C LEU A 17 13.01 -1.35 -24.36
N VAL A 18 13.61 -2.22 -25.17
CA VAL A 18 13.01 -3.50 -25.62
C VAL A 18 14.01 -4.67 -25.45
N ASN A 19 15.02 -4.47 -24.60
CA ASN A 19 16.01 -5.50 -24.30
C ASN A 19 15.37 -6.62 -23.47
N ASP A 20 15.56 -7.88 -23.87
CA ASP A 20 14.90 -9.02 -23.23
C ASP A 20 15.23 -9.15 -21.74
N LEU A 21 16.46 -8.89 -21.31
CA LEU A 21 16.84 -8.97 -19.89
C LEU A 21 16.09 -7.92 -19.05
N LEU A 22 15.88 -6.72 -19.58
CA LEU A 22 15.15 -5.67 -18.89
C LEU A 22 13.65 -5.97 -18.84
N LEU A 23 13.08 -6.47 -19.94
CA LEU A 23 11.67 -6.89 -19.99
C LEU A 23 11.41 -8.04 -19.01
N ASP A 24 12.34 -8.99 -18.92
CA ASP A 24 12.25 -10.12 -18.00
C ASP A 24 12.41 -9.68 -16.54
N ALA A 25 13.22 -8.64 -16.26
CA ALA A 25 13.30 -8.06 -14.92
C ALA A 25 12.00 -7.31 -14.53
N ALA A 26 11.34 -6.67 -15.50
CA ALA A 26 10.11 -5.90 -15.28
C ALA A 26 8.83 -6.76 -15.24
N GLN A 27 8.92 -8.07 -15.54
CA GLN A 27 7.74 -8.94 -15.61
C GLN A 27 7.13 -9.27 -14.25
N SER A 28 7.83 -8.99 -13.13
CA SER A 28 7.37 -9.28 -11.77
C SER A 28 7.45 -8.05 -10.87
N ASP A 29 6.69 -8.09 -9.78
CA ASP A 29 6.74 -7.13 -8.68
C ASP A 29 6.88 -7.86 -7.33
N GLY A 30 6.51 -7.22 -6.22
CA GLY A 30 6.52 -7.81 -4.88
C GLY A 30 5.45 -8.88 -4.66
N SER A 31 4.60 -9.15 -5.66
CA SER A 31 3.58 -10.20 -5.62
C SER A 31 4.09 -11.55 -6.15
N VAL A 32 3.17 -12.51 -6.24
CA VAL A 32 3.39 -13.85 -6.82
C VAL A 32 2.86 -13.96 -8.25
N LEU A 33 2.68 -12.83 -8.94
CA LEU A 33 2.26 -12.76 -10.34
C LEU A 33 3.41 -12.36 -11.25
N ALA A 34 3.37 -12.84 -12.49
CA ALA A 34 4.27 -12.41 -13.53
C ALA A 34 3.51 -12.12 -14.83
N ARG A 35 3.80 -10.98 -15.45
CA ARG A 35 3.30 -10.57 -16.75
C ARG A 35 4.34 -9.69 -17.42
N ARG A 36 4.86 -10.14 -18.56
CA ARG A 36 5.96 -9.49 -19.28
C ARG A 36 5.45 -8.28 -20.09
N PRO A 37 6.05 -7.09 -19.96
CA PRO A 37 5.72 -5.95 -20.80
C PRO A 37 6.27 -6.11 -22.22
N GLU A 38 5.73 -5.35 -23.17
CA GLU A 38 6.22 -5.28 -24.55
C GLU A 38 7.41 -4.31 -24.70
N MET A 39 7.45 -3.27 -23.87
CA MET A 39 8.52 -2.29 -23.80
C MET A 39 8.53 -1.58 -22.44
N ILE A 40 9.67 -1.00 -22.07
CA ILE A 40 9.82 -0.16 -20.89
C ILE A 40 10.09 1.26 -21.38
N ALA A 41 9.28 2.23 -20.98
CA ALA A 41 9.49 3.64 -21.25
C ALA A 41 9.97 4.35 -19.98
N GLN A 42 11.09 5.06 -20.06
CA GLN A 42 11.73 5.79 -18.97
C GLN A 42 11.65 7.29 -19.26
N PRO A 43 10.55 7.98 -18.88
CA PRO A 43 10.39 9.40 -19.14
C PRO A 43 11.36 10.24 -18.31
N SER A 44 11.97 11.27 -18.90
CA SER A 44 12.84 12.20 -18.17
C SER A 44 12.12 13.44 -17.66
N ASN A 45 10.91 13.71 -18.17
CA ASN A 45 10.10 14.86 -17.77
C ASN A 45 8.61 14.61 -18.05
N VAL A 46 7.76 15.52 -17.57
CA VAL A 46 6.30 15.48 -17.74
C VAL A 46 5.90 15.42 -19.22
N ASN A 47 6.62 16.11 -20.10
CA ASN A 47 6.28 16.14 -21.53
C ASN A 47 6.50 14.77 -22.21
N ASP A 48 7.47 13.99 -21.75
CA ASP A 48 7.65 12.61 -22.24
C ASP A 48 6.43 11.74 -21.87
N ILE A 49 5.94 11.84 -20.62
CA ILE A 49 4.72 11.14 -20.18
C ILE A 49 3.53 11.54 -21.06
N ARG A 50 3.34 12.84 -21.29
CA ARG A 50 2.25 13.35 -22.15
C ARG A 50 2.32 12.79 -23.57
N LYS A 51 3.52 12.72 -24.17
CA LYS A 51 3.72 12.16 -25.51
C LYS A 51 3.39 10.67 -25.56
N ILE A 52 3.82 9.90 -24.57
CA ILE A 52 3.51 8.46 -24.45
C ILE A 52 2.00 8.26 -24.33
N MET A 53 1.34 9.00 -23.42
CA MET A 53 -0.11 8.90 -23.22
C MET A 53 -0.90 9.28 -24.47
N ARG A 54 -0.54 10.40 -25.13
CA ARG A 54 -1.15 10.82 -26.39
C ARG A 54 -0.99 9.78 -27.49
N PHE A 55 0.20 9.21 -27.62
CA PHE A 55 0.46 8.17 -28.60
C PHE A 55 -0.43 6.93 -28.36
N CYS A 56 -0.52 6.46 -27.11
CA CYS A 56 -1.36 5.31 -26.76
C CYS A 56 -2.85 5.60 -26.96
N SER A 57 -3.31 6.80 -26.56
CA SER A 57 -4.70 7.26 -26.80
C SER A 57 -5.03 7.29 -28.29
N GLN A 58 -4.16 7.84 -29.13
CA GLN A 58 -4.37 7.92 -30.59
C GLN A 58 -4.33 6.55 -31.27
N LEU A 59 -3.58 5.58 -30.72
CA LEU A 59 -3.64 4.19 -31.18
C LEU A 59 -4.98 3.55 -30.81
N ALA A 60 -5.47 3.80 -29.60
CA ALA A 60 -6.76 3.27 -29.15
C ALA A 60 -7.93 3.81 -29.99
N ASP A 61 -7.90 5.09 -30.37
CA ASP A 61 -8.87 5.69 -31.30
C ASP A 61 -8.90 4.99 -32.68
N LYS A 62 -7.79 4.35 -33.06
CA LYS A 62 -7.66 3.56 -34.30
C LYS A 62 -7.97 2.08 -34.10
N GLY A 63 -8.46 1.68 -32.92
CA GLY A 63 -8.78 0.30 -32.58
C GLY A 63 -7.59 -0.54 -32.11
N HIS A 64 -6.45 0.07 -31.80
CA HIS A 64 -5.26 -0.61 -31.29
C HIS A 64 -4.96 -0.19 -29.86
N ILE A 65 -5.30 -1.04 -28.89
CA ILE A 65 -5.03 -0.77 -27.48
C ILE A 65 -3.58 -1.16 -27.17
N LEU A 66 -2.74 -0.16 -26.93
CA LEU A 66 -1.42 -0.33 -26.30
C LEU A 66 -1.54 0.17 -24.86
N SER A 67 -1.60 -0.76 -23.90
CA SER A 67 -1.77 -0.41 -22.49
C SER A 67 -0.53 0.24 -21.90
N VAL A 68 -0.73 1.10 -20.92
CA VAL A 68 0.31 1.77 -20.14
C VAL A 68 0.20 1.32 -18.68
N VAL A 69 1.30 0.76 -18.17
CA VAL A 69 1.44 0.27 -16.81
C VAL A 69 2.40 1.19 -16.07
N VAL A 70 1.86 2.04 -15.19
CA VAL A 70 2.68 2.97 -14.39
C VAL A 70 3.45 2.18 -13.34
N ARG A 71 4.77 2.28 -13.38
CA ARG A 71 5.67 1.53 -12.51
C ARG A 71 6.62 2.46 -11.77
N GLY A 72 6.59 2.39 -10.44
CA GLY A 72 7.62 2.94 -9.56
C GLY A 72 8.75 1.93 -9.36
N ALA A 73 9.09 1.63 -8.10
CA ALA A 73 10.12 0.63 -7.77
C ALA A 73 9.71 -0.83 -8.06
N GLY A 74 8.45 -1.11 -8.40
CA GLY A 74 7.96 -2.47 -8.60
C GLY A 74 7.79 -3.28 -7.32
N THR A 75 7.54 -2.63 -6.18
CA THR A 75 7.41 -3.28 -4.86
C THR A 75 5.96 -3.57 -4.45
N ASP A 76 4.98 -3.38 -5.35
CA ASP A 76 3.57 -3.68 -5.06
C ASP A 76 3.39 -5.18 -4.76
N SER A 77 2.63 -5.48 -3.71
CA SER A 77 2.40 -6.83 -3.18
C SER A 77 1.21 -7.55 -3.80
N ASN A 78 0.41 -6.86 -4.61
CA ASN A 78 -0.88 -7.34 -5.12
C ASN A 78 -0.90 -7.43 -6.65
N GLY A 79 0.25 -7.30 -7.31
CA GLY A 79 0.42 -7.47 -8.75
C GLY A 79 0.16 -6.19 -9.55
N ALA A 80 0.07 -5.03 -8.89
CA ALA A 80 -0.32 -3.81 -9.56
C ALA A 80 0.78 -3.21 -10.44
N ALA A 81 2.06 -3.52 -10.19
CA ALA A 81 3.16 -2.98 -10.97
C ALA A 81 3.54 -3.87 -12.17
N THR A 82 2.71 -4.88 -12.49
CA THR A 82 2.89 -5.81 -13.61
C THR A 82 1.76 -5.64 -14.63
N GLY A 83 2.07 -5.83 -15.91
CA GLY A 83 1.10 -5.58 -16.98
C GLY A 83 1.70 -5.74 -18.37
N GLY A 84 0.84 -5.89 -19.38
CA GLY A 84 1.23 -5.90 -20.78
C GLY A 84 1.42 -4.48 -21.35
N GLY A 85 1.92 -4.37 -22.58
CA GLY A 85 2.13 -3.09 -23.25
C GLY A 85 3.36 -2.32 -22.76
N VAL A 86 3.20 -1.03 -22.48
CA VAL A 86 4.27 -0.12 -22.05
C VAL A 86 4.37 -0.10 -20.53
N SER A 87 5.48 -0.59 -19.96
CA SER A 87 5.81 -0.31 -18.57
C SER A 87 6.46 1.07 -18.46
N LEU A 88 5.75 2.02 -17.85
CA LEU A 88 6.23 3.39 -17.64
C LEU A 88 7.02 3.47 -16.34
N ASP A 89 8.34 3.38 -16.43
CA ASP A 89 9.27 3.41 -15.31
C ASP A 89 9.56 4.85 -14.87
N MET A 90 8.88 5.26 -13.81
CA MET A 90 9.00 6.59 -13.23
C MET A 90 10.29 6.78 -12.43
N GLN A 91 10.96 5.70 -12.01
CA GLN A 91 12.12 5.79 -11.12
C GLN A 91 13.40 6.13 -11.88
N ALA A 92 13.53 5.71 -13.14
CA ALA A 92 14.76 5.88 -13.92
C ALA A 92 15.26 7.33 -13.97
N TYR A 93 14.38 8.28 -14.30
CA TYR A 93 14.76 9.69 -14.48
C TYR A 93 13.85 10.70 -13.76
N MET A 94 12.64 10.32 -13.33
CA MET A 94 11.68 11.21 -12.66
C MET A 94 11.76 11.11 -11.13
N HIS A 95 12.95 11.27 -10.55
CA HIS A 95 13.22 11.04 -9.12
C HIS A 95 13.86 12.23 -8.37
N HIS A 96 13.69 13.45 -8.87
CA HIS A 96 14.29 14.65 -8.28
C HIS A 96 13.35 15.42 -7.35
N ALA A 97 13.93 15.99 -6.29
CA ALA A 97 13.28 17.06 -5.53
C ALA A 97 13.30 18.36 -6.34
N LYS A 98 12.15 19.03 -6.42
CA LYS A 98 11.94 20.27 -7.16
C LYS A 98 12.12 21.50 -6.25
N GLY A 99 11.81 21.36 -4.96
CA GLY A 99 12.02 22.40 -3.97
C GLY A 99 11.55 22.00 -2.58
N ILE A 100 12.05 22.68 -1.56
CA ILE A 100 11.62 22.53 -0.16
C ILE A 100 11.42 23.94 0.42
N ASP A 101 10.29 24.16 1.07
CA ASP A 101 10.05 25.30 1.94
C ASP A 101 9.97 24.80 3.40
N PRO A 102 11.09 24.86 4.16
CA PRO A 102 11.09 24.42 5.56
C PRO A 102 10.22 25.26 6.48
N LYS A 103 9.88 26.51 6.11
CA LYS A 103 9.02 27.38 6.93
C LYS A 103 7.56 26.96 6.81
N GLN A 104 7.13 26.62 5.60
CA GLN A 104 5.79 26.09 5.34
C GLN A 104 5.70 24.57 5.52
N GLN A 105 6.84 23.91 5.75
CA GLN A 105 6.98 22.46 5.82
C GLN A 105 6.52 21.78 4.53
N LEU A 106 6.75 22.40 3.38
CA LEU A 106 6.36 21.87 2.07
C LEU A 106 7.57 21.30 1.34
N VAL A 107 7.37 20.16 0.69
CA VAL A 107 8.34 19.55 -0.23
C VAL A 107 7.65 19.25 -1.55
N HIS A 108 8.23 19.75 -2.63
CA HIS A 108 7.81 19.50 -4.00
C HIS A 108 8.81 18.55 -4.65
N MET A 109 8.33 17.43 -5.19
CA MET A 109 9.17 16.36 -5.73
C MET A 109 8.49 15.61 -6.85
N GLN A 110 9.29 14.91 -7.65
CA GLN A 110 8.80 14.00 -8.68
C GLN A 110 8.35 12.66 -8.09
N ALA A 111 7.34 12.05 -8.70
CA ALA A 111 6.69 10.85 -8.20
C ALA A 111 7.61 9.61 -8.15
N GLY A 112 8.66 9.54 -8.98
CA GLY A 112 9.63 8.44 -8.99
C GLY A 112 10.67 8.51 -7.87
N MET A 113 10.68 9.56 -7.04
CA MET A 113 11.64 9.70 -5.96
C MET A 113 11.41 8.61 -4.90
N LYS A 114 12.49 7.96 -4.45
CA LYS A 114 12.43 6.94 -3.38
C LYS A 114 12.06 7.58 -2.04
N TYR A 115 11.25 6.90 -1.24
CA TYR A 115 10.88 7.36 0.10
C TYR A 115 12.11 7.57 1.00
N SER A 116 13.07 6.64 0.97
CA SER A 116 14.35 6.77 1.69
C SER A 116 15.13 8.04 1.32
N ALA A 117 15.19 8.38 0.03
CA ALA A 117 15.86 9.60 -0.43
C ALA A 117 15.13 10.87 0.05
N VAL A 118 13.80 10.86 0.08
CA VAL A 118 13.01 11.98 0.64
C VAL A 118 13.24 12.11 2.14
N ARG A 119 13.28 11.00 2.88
CA ARG A 119 13.56 11.00 4.32
C ARG A 119 14.94 11.57 4.63
N GLU A 120 15.97 11.14 3.90
CA GLU A 120 17.32 11.68 4.04
C GLU A 120 17.35 13.18 3.73
N LEU A 121 16.72 13.59 2.64
CA LEU A 121 16.62 15.00 2.24
C LEU A 121 15.96 15.87 3.31
N LEU A 122 14.83 15.43 3.88
CA LEU A 122 14.08 16.19 4.89
C LEU A 122 14.78 16.21 6.26
N SER A 123 15.54 15.17 6.60
CA SER A 123 16.27 15.08 7.87
C SER A 123 17.25 16.24 8.08
N MET A 124 17.80 16.80 6.98
CA MET A 124 18.68 17.97 7.00
C MET A 124 17.98 19.27 7.44
N TYR A 125 16.65 19.31 7.46
CA TYR A 125 15.85 20.50 7.76
C TYR A 125 15.12 20.37 9.10
N LYS A 126 15.86 20.43 10.22
CA LYS A 126 15.31 20.39 11.60
C LYS A 126 14.45 19.13 11.88
N ASN A 127 14.85 17.97 11.37
CA ASN A 127 14.10 16.71 11.51
C ASN A 127 12.66 16.80 10.97
N LEU A 128 12.49 17.44 9.81
CA LEU A 128 11.27 17.24 9.05
C LEU A 128 11.20 15.80 8.53
N ALA A 129 10.02 15.24 8.50
CA ALA A 129 9.74 13.93 7.94
C ALA A 129 8.33 13.89 7.36
N LEU A 130 8.13 13.04 6.35
CA LEU A 130 6.80 12.64 5.90
C LEU A 130 6.29 11.49 6.78
N PRO A 131 4.97 11.26 6.83
CA PRO A 131 4.43 10.04 7.43
C PRO A 131 5.13 8.79 6.88
N GLU A 132 5.54 7.88 7.77
CA GLU A 132 6.25 6.65 7.41
C GLU A 132 5.32 5.64 6.77
N VAL A 133 5.69 5.03 5.64
CA VAL A 133 4.83 4.12 4.88
C VAL A 133 5.41 2.70 4.93
N SER A 134 4.73 1.77 5.61
CA SER A 134 5.22 0.37 5.74
C SER A 134 5.04 -0.46 4.47
N ALA A 135 4.08 -0.11 3.61
CA ALA A 135 3.64 -0.91 2.47
C ALA A 135 4.69 -1.18 1.39
N ILE A 136 5.53 -0.18 1.12
CA ILE A 136 6.34 -0.10 -0.10
C ILE A 136 7.82 -0.44 0.16
N GLY A 137 8.17 -0.73 1.42
CA GLY A 137 9.56 -0.80 1.89
C GLY A 137 10.28 0.56 1.80
N GLN A 138 11.55 0.61 2.22
CA GLN A 138 12.36 1.82 2.11
C GLN A 138 12.71 2.20 0.65
N ASP A 139 12.60 1.24 -0.27
CA ASP A 139 12.93 1.40 -1.69
C ASP A 139 11.76 1.84 -2.57
N GLY A 140 10.54 1.85 -2.03
CA GLY A 140 9.37 2.32 -2.74
C GLY A 140 9.45 3.79 -3.12
N THR A 141 8.80 4.14 -4.22
CA THR A 141 8.69 5.52 -4.72
C THR A 141 7.51 6.26 -4.10
N ILE A 142 7.57 7.59 -3.99
CA ILE A 142 6.47 8.43 -3.49
C ILE A 142 5.18 8.22 -4.29
N GLY A 143 5.25 8.22 -5.63
CA GLY A 143 4.11 7.96 -6.49
C GLY A 143 3.50 6.58 -6.24
N GLY A 144 4.34 5.56 -6.06
CA GLY A 144 3.92 4.21 -5.68
C GLY A 144 3.24 4.14 -4.30
N ALA A 145 3.71 4.92 -3.31
CA ALA A 145 3.07 5.01 -2.00
C ALA A 145 1.68 5.64 -2.08
N ILE A 146 1.55 6.73 -2.85
CA ILE A 146 0.26 7.40 -3.09
C ILE A 146 -0.68 6.43 -3.82
N ALA A 147 -0.20 5.83 -4.90
CA ALA A 147 -0.99 4.98 -5.78
C ALA A 147 -1.45 3.68 -5.09
N SER A 148 -0.66 3.11 -4.18
CA SER A 148 -1.08 1.94 -3.39
C SER A 148 -2.01 2.29 -2.22
N GLY A 149 -2.26 3.58 -1.97
CA GLY A 149 -3.11 4.04 -0.86
C GLY A 149 -2.47 3.74 0.49
N ALA A 150 -1.14 3.68 0.52
CA ALA A 150 -0.41 3.14 1.63
C ALA A 150 -0.62 3.98 2.90
N VAL A 151 -1.04 3.31 3.97
CA VAL A 151 -1.31 3.95 5.25
C VAL A 151 -0.03 4.03 6.07
N ALA A 152 0.11 5.12 6.82
CA ALA A 152 1.31 5.36 7.58
C ALA A 152 1.49 4.33 8.71
N SER A 153 2.68 3.74 8.83
CA SER A 153 3.13 2.98 10.00
C SER A 153 3.71 3.97 10.99
N SER A 154 2.88 4.57 11.81
CA SER A 154 3.28 5.71 12.65
C SER A 154 4.16 5.29 13.82
N VAL A 155 5.49 5.40 13.68
CA VAL A 155 6.40 5.44 14.85
C VAL A 155 6.38 6.82 15.50
N CYS A 156 6.35 7.92 14.70
CA CYS A 156 6.47 9.30 15.20
C CYS A 156 5.44 10.29 14.65
N ILE A 157 4.83 10.03 13.50
CA ILE A 157 3.92 10.96 12.80
C ILE A 157 2.53 10.33 12.76
N THR A 158 1.52 11.06 13.25
CA THR A 158 0.13 10.57 13.35
C THR A 158 -0.72 10.92 12.12
N THR A 159 -0.27 11.85 11.29
CA THR A 159 -0.96 12.25 10.07
C THR A 159 -0.89 11.13 9.02
N LEU A 160 -2.01 10.88 8.34
CA LEU A 160 -2.05 9.88 7.28
C LEU A 160 -1.22 10.37 6.08
N PHE A 161 -0.57 9.44 5.39
CA PHE A 161 0.23 9.76 4.20
C PHE A 161 -0.59 10.48 3.12
N SER A 162 -1.87 10.14 2.96
CA SER A 162 -2.80 10.82 2.06
C SER A 162 -3.06 12.28 2.43
N ASP A 163 -3.10 12.58 3.73
CA ASP A 163 -3.47 13.90 4.24
C ASP A 163 -2.27 14.86 4.20
N ALA A 164 -1.06 14.32 4.09
CA ALA A 164 0.15 15.09 3.80
C ALA A 164 0.16 15.61 2.35
N ILE A 165 -0.66 15.10 1.44
CA ILE A 165 -0.67 15.55 0.04
C ILE A 165 -1.40 16.90 -0.05
N SER A 166 -0.68 17.94 -0.48
CA SER A 166 -1.25 19.28 -0.68
C SER A 166 -1.75 19.48 -2.11
N GLN A 167 -1.01 18.95 -3.09
CA GLN A 167 -1.31 19.09 -4.52
C GLN A 167 -0.63 17.97 -5.31
N MET A 168 -1.28 17.47 -6.35
CA MET A 168 -0.68 16.54 -7.31
C MET A 168 -0.77 17.11 -8.73
N GLU A 169 0.28 16.86 -9.52
CA GLU A 169 0.24 17.00 -10.97
C GLU A 169 0.01 15.62 -11.60
N ILE A 170 -1.02 15.52 -12.44
CA ILE A 170 -1.45 14.27 -13.04
C ILE A 170 -1.47 14.42 -14.57
N VAL A 171 -0.91 13.44 -15.27
CA VAL A 171 -1.09 13.26 -16.72
C VAL A 171 -2.23 12.28 -16.97
N LEU A 172 -3.30 12.73 -17.62
CA LEU A 172 -4.49 11.95 -17.95
C LEU A 172 -4.27 11.00 -19.13
N ALA A 173 -5.25 10.12 -19.39
CA ALA A 173 -5.21 9.15 -20.49
C ALA A 173 -4.96 9.79 -21.87
N ASN A 174 -5.52 10.97 -22.13
CA ASN A 174 -5.32 11.73 -23.37
C ASN A 174 -4.01 12.57 -23.39
N GLY A 175 -3.19 12.49 -22.33
CA GLY A 175 -1.95 13.23 -22.13
C GLY A 175 -2.12 14.73 -21.80
N ASP A 176 -3.31 15.15 -21.40
CA ASP A 176 -3.50 16.45 -20.74
C ASP A 176 -2.95 16.41 -19.32
N VAL A 177 -2.46 17.56 -18.84
CA VAL A 177 -1.94 17.71 -17.48
C VAL A 177 -2.95 18.48 -16.67
N ILE A 178 -3.31 17.93 -15.52
CA ILE A 178 -4.18 18.59 -14.54
C ILE A 178 -3.44 18.74 -13.22
N GLN A 179 -3.91 19.69 -12.42
CA GLN A 179 -3.49 19.86 -11.04
C GLN A 179 -4.68 19.62 -10.13
N THR A 180 -4.55 18.70 -9.19
CA THR A 180 -5.58 18.40 -8.21
C THR A 180 -5.37 19.24 -6.95
N GLY A 181 -6.45 19.45 -6.20
CA GLY A 181 -6.43 20.19 -4.95
C GLY A 181 -7.82 20.73 -4.63
N HIS A 182 -7.94 21.28 -3.43
CA HIS A 182 -9.17 21.87 -2.95
C HIS A 182 -9.58 23.08 -3.80
N ILE A 183 -10.80 23.04 -4.35
CA ILE A 183 -11.42 24.14 -5.09
C ILE A 183 -12.81 24.47 -4.53
N ASN A 184 -13.19 25.74 -4.59
CA ASN A 184 -14.52 26.21 -4.18
C ASN A 184 -15.57 26.03 -5.29
N LYS A 185 -16.85 26.27 -4.97
CA LYS A 185 -17.98 26.16 -5.93
C LYS A 185 -17.79 26.97 -7.21
N ARG A 186 -17.19 28.17 -7.12
CA ARG A 186 -16.97 29.03 -8.29
C ARG A 186 -15.89 28.47 -9.20
N GLU A 187 -14.83 27.93 -8.63
CA GLU A 187 -13.76 27.25 -9.36
C GLU A 187 -14.26 25.95 -9.97
N LEU A 188 -15.07 25.17 -9.24
CA LEU A 188 -15.72 23.97 -9.76
C LEU A 188 -16.57 24.30 -11.00
N ALA A 189 -17.39 25.35 -10.96
CA ALA A 189 -18.18 25.78 -12.11
C ALA A 189 -17.30 26.15 -13.32
N LYS A 190 -16.14 26.78 -13.10
CA LYS A 190 -15.16 27.04 -14.17
C LYS A 190 -14.57 25.75 -14.74
N LYS A 191 -14.18 24.81 -13.89
CA LYS A 191 -13.65 23.50 -14.31
C LYS A 191 -14.67 22.70 -15.12
N LYS A 192 -15.93 22.63 -14.65
CA LYS A 192 -17.06 22.01 -15.38
C LYS A 192 -17.37 22.69 -16.73
N GLY A 193 -16.94 23.93 -16.94
CA GLY A 193 -17.12 24.66 -18.20
C GLY A 193 -16.06 24.38 -19.27
N LEU A 194 -14.98 23.65 -18.94
CA LEU A 194 -13.92 23.32 -19.90
C LEU A 194 -14.40 22.29 -20.93
N SER A 195 -14.04 22.47 -22.21
CA SER A 195 -14.31 21.52 -23.29
C SER A 195 -13.24 20.43 -23.46
N THR A 196 -12.45 20.20 -22.41
CA THR A 196 -11.36 19.20 -22.35
C THR A 196 -11.80 17.96 -21.57
N LEU A 197 -10.96 16.92 -21.57
CA LEU A 197 -11.18 15.73 -20.72
C LEU A 197 -11.23 16.10 -19.24
N GLU A 198 -10.44 17.07 -18.79
CA GLU A 198 -10.52 17.60 -17.42
C GLU A 198 -11.94 18.09 -17.08
N GLY A 199 -12.53 18.91 -17.97
CA GLY A 199 -13.89 19.41 -17.75
C GLY A 199 -14.92 18.30 -17.71
N GLU A 200 -14.73 17.27 -18.54
CA GLU A 200 -15.60 16.09 -18.55
C GLU A 200 -15.50 15.28 -17.25
N ILE A 201 -14.29 15.07 -16.74
CA ILE A 201 -14.05 14.42 -15.44
C ILE A 201 -14.79 15.18 -14.33
N TYR A 202 -14.62 16.51 -14.23
CA TYR A 202 -15.32 17.30 -13.20
C TYR A 202 -16.84 17.23 -13.36
N ARG A 203 -17.38 17.24 -14.58
CA ARG A 203 -18.82 17.09 -14.82
C ARG A 203 -19.33 15.72 -14.39
N GLN A 204 -18.72 14.65 -14.89
CA GLN A 204 -19.20 13.29 -14.65
C GLN A 204 -19.01 12.85 -13.20
N VAL A 205 -17.89 13.21 -12.55
CA VAL A 205 -17.69 12.88 -11.12
C VAL A 205 -18.70 13.62 -10.24
N ASP A 206 -18.99 14.89 -10.52
CA ASP A 206 -19.99 15.65 -9.75
C ASP A 206 -21.40 15.06 -9.93
N ASN A 207 -21.79 14.71 -11.17
CA ASN A 207 -23.05 14.02 -11.44
C ASN A 207 -23.12 12.66 -10.75
N LEU A 208 -22.04 11.87 -10.82
CA LEU A 208 -21.95 10.56 -10.17
C LEU A 208 -22.19 10.66 -8.66
N LEU A 209 -21.63 11.68 -8.01
CA LEU A 209 -21.84 11.95 -6.59
C LEU A 209 -23.28 12.38 -6.28
N GLU A 210 -23.88 13.20 -7.14
CA GLU A 210 -25.26 13.70 -6.98
C GLU A 210 -26.29 12.59 -7.17
N ASP A 211 -26.10 11.72 -8.15
CA ASP A 211 -27.02 10.63 -8.49
C ASP A 211 -26.93 9.46 -7.49
N ASN A 212 -25.80 9.29 -6.80
CA ASN A 212 -25.50 8.12 -5.96
C ASN A 212 -25.29 8.44 -4.47
N GLN A 213 -25.84 9.54 -3.96
CA GLN A 213 -25.61 10.01 -2.58
C GLN A 213 -25.78 8.92 -1.50
N GLN A 214 -26.80 8.07 -1.63
CA GLN A 214 -27.07 6.99 -0.67
C GLN A 214 -25.97 5.92 -0.67
N ILE A 215 -25.51 5.52 -1.86
CA ILE A 215 -24.45 4.52 -2.01
C ILE A 215 -23.12 5.13 -1.53
N ILE A 216 -22.80 6.37 -1.90
CA ILE A 216 -21.60 7.07 -1.42
C ILE A 216 -21.59 7.18 0.12
N ALA A 217 -22.73 7.48 0.74
CA ALA A 217 -22.86 7.48 2.19
C ALA A 217 -22.65 6.08 2.81
N ALA A 218 -23.11 5.02 2.16
CA ALA A 218 -22.86 3.65 2.60
C ALA A 218 -21.38 3.26 2.48
N ILE A 219 -20.71 3.63 1.38
CA ILE A 219 -19.26 3.44 1.18
C ILE A 219 -18.48 4.16 2.29
N LYS A 220 -18.86 5.41 2.60
CA LYS A 220 -18.21 6.23 3.64
C LYS A 220 -18.32 5.64 5.05
N ARG A 221 -19.39 4.89 5.36
CA ARG A 221 -19.57 4.21 6.64
C ARG A 221 -18.64 3.01 6.83
N ARG A 222 -18.09 2.45 5.75
CA ARG A 222 -17.04 1.43 5.87
C ARG A 222 -15.73 2.12 6.19
N GLU A 223 -15.23 1.85 7.38
CA GLU A 223 -13.97 2.42 7.85
C GLU A 223 -12.78 1.79 7.15
N LYS A 224 -11.71 2.57 6.95
CA LYS A 224 -10.36 2.09 6.60
C LYS A 224 -10.34 1.11 5.42
N SER A 225 -10.82 1.57 4.26
CA SER A 225 -10.78 0.81 3.00
C SER A 225 -9.95 1.53 1.94
N THR A 226 -9.13 0.75 1.22
CA THR A 226 -8.38 1.13 0.02
C THR A 226 -8.89 0.39 -1.23
N ALA A 227 -10.02 -0.33 -1.10
CA ALA A 227 -10.64 -1.07 -2.20
C ALA A 227 -11.14 -0.13 -3.31
N GLY A 228 -10.92 -0.52 -4.57
CA GLY A 228 -11.39 0.24 -5.72
C GLY A 228 -10.99 1.72 -5.67
N PHE A 229 -11.99 2.61 -5.73
CA PHE A 229 -11.81 4.07 -5.68
C PHE A 229 -12.53 4.71 -4.48
N TRP A 230 -12.34 4.16 -3.27
CA TRP A 230 -12.97 4.64 -2.02
C TRP A 230 -12.79 6.15 -1.77
N GLY A 231 -11.71 6.75 -2.30
CA GLY A 231 -11.47 8.19 -2.28
C GLY A 231 -12.61 9.06 -2.80
N ILE A 232 -13.54 8.50 -3.61
CA ILE A 232 -14.76 9.18 -4.07
C ILE A 232 -15.56 9.80 -2.91
N THR A 233 -15.54 9.16 -1.74
CA THR A 233 -16.26 9.61 -0.53
C THR A 233 -15.73 10.92 0.06
N LYS A 234 -14.54 11.36 -0.37
CA LYS A 234 -13.86 12.58 0.09
C LYS A 234 -13.83 13.69 -0.96
N VAL A 235 -14.39 13.46 -2.15
CA VAL A 235 -14.27 14.39 -3.28
C VAL A 235 -15.08 15.67 -3.08
N LYS A 236 -16.29 15.59 -2.53
CA LYS A 236 -17.19 16.75 -2.34
C LYS A 236 -17.40 17.01 -0.85
N GLY A 237 -17.06 18.22 -0.41
CA GLY A 237 -17.28 18.69 0.95
C GLY A 237 -18.73 19.08 1.21
N GLU A 238 -19.13 19.15 2.48
CA GLU A 238 -20.48 19.58 2.89
C GLU A 238 -20.76 21.06 2.55
N ASP A 239 -19.71 21.89 2.50
CA ASP A 239 -19.76 23.28 2.03
C ASP A 239 -19.86 23.38 0.50
N GLY A 240 -19.79 22.24 -0.21
CA GLY A 240 -19.73 22.06 -1.65
C GLY A 240 -18.40 22.47 -2.27
N SER A 241 -17.32 22.48 -1.49
CA SER A 241 -15.97 22.38 -2.02
C SER A 241 -15.75 21.04 -2.74
N PHE A 242 -14.74 21.00 -3.59
CA PHE A 242 -14.45 19.84 -4.42
C PHE A 242 -12.94 19.58 -4.51
N ASP A 243 -12.52 18.34 -4.46
CA ASP A 243 -11.12 17.94 -4.60
C ASP A 243 -11.01 16.55 -5.22
N LEU A 244 -10.31 16.44 -6.37
CA LEU A 244 -10.07 15.15 -7.03
C LEU A 244 -8.89 14.36 -6.44
N THR A 245 -8.04 15.00 -5.63
CA THR A 245 -6.83 14.40 -5.02
C THR A 245 -7.11 13.04 -4.36
N PRO A 246 -8.20 12.87 -3.56
CA PRO A 246 -8.48 11.59 -2.92
C PRO A 246 -8.71 10.42 -3.88
N LEU A 247 -9.17 10.65 -5.11
CA LEU A 247 -9.39 9.57 -6.08
C LEU A 247 -8.09 8.94 -6.57
N PHE A 248 -6.99 9.70 -6.60
CA PHE A 248 -5.68 9.19 -7.04
C PHE A 248 -4.98 8.38 -5.95
N VAL A 249 -5.31 8.63 -4.68
CA VAL A 249 -4.82 7.85 -3.55
C VAL A 249 -5.44 6.45 -3.59
N GLY A 250 -4.60 5.42 -3.68
CA GLY A 250 -5.08 4.04 -3.81
C GLY A 250 -5.53 3.67 -5.22
N SER A 251 -5.46 4.56 -6.21
CA SER A 251 -5.88 4.29 -7.60
C SER A 251 -5.01 3.29 -8.37
N GLN A 252 -3.80 3.01 -7.86
CA GLN A 252 -2.80 2.15 -8.51
C GLN A 252 -2.57 2.53 -9.98
N GLY A 253 -2.54 3.83 -10.30
CA GLY A 253 -2.28 4.35 -11.65
C GLY A 253 -3.46 4.26 -12.62
N ALA A 254 -4.61 3.74 -12.18
CA ALA A 254 -5.75 3.49 -13.07
C ALA A 254 -6.46 4.77 -13.57
N LEU A 255 -6.26 5.92 -12.92
CA LEU A 255 -6.92 7.18 -13.25
C LEU A 255 -5.99 8.22 -13.91
N GLY A 256 -4.69 7.95 -13.95
CA GLY A 256 -3.69 8.87 -14.50
C GLY A 256 -2.29 8.59 -13.95
N VAL A 257 -1.30 9.24 -14.55
CA VAL A 257 0.10 9.16 -14.15
C VAL A 257 0.43 10.33 -13.23
N ILE A 258 0.80 10.05 -11.99
CA ILE A 258 1.31 11.09 -11.07
C ILE A 258 2.71 11.48 -11.52
N SER A 259 2.91 12.74 -11.93
CA SER A 259 4.22 13.24 -12.37
C SER A 259 5.00 13.88 -11.21
N GLU A 260 4.37 14.81 -10.51
CA GLU A 260 4.93 15.59 -9.41
C GLU A 260 3.92 15.72 -8.27
N VAL A 261 4.42 15.89 -7.04
CA VAL A 261 3.60 16.05 -5.84
C VAL A 261 4.19 17.10 -4.92
N ILE A 262 3.31 17.88 -4.29
CA ILE A 262 3.65 18.76 -3.17
C ILE A 262 3.06 18.13 -1.91
N MET A 263 3.92 17.83 -0.94
CA MET A 263 3.53 17.25 0.35
C MET A 263 3.94 18.12 1.52
N LYS A 264 3.14 18.08 2.57
CA LYS A 264 3.40 18.70 3.86
C LYS A 264 4.13 17.72 4.76
N ALA A 265 5.33 18.08 5.18
CA ALA A 265 6.14 17.39 6.17
C ALA A 265 5.79 17.87 7.59
N GLU A 266 6.23 17.09 8.57
CA GLU A 266 6.05 17.37 9.99
C GLU A 266 7.36 17.21 10.74
N TYR A 267 7.48 17.86 11.89
CA TYR A 267 8.61 17.62 12.78
C TYR A 267 8.45 16.24 13.42
N SER A 268 9.52 15.45 13.42
CA SER A 268 9.56 14.15 14.08
C SER A 268 10.56 14.12 15.23
N SER A 269 10.29 13.28 16.24
CA SER A 269 11.27 12.93 17.27
C SER A 269 12.31 11.95 16.70
N ASN A 270 13.59 12.20 16.98
CA ASN A 270 14.66 11.27 16.63
C ASN A 270 14.80 10.12 17.63
N ASP A 271 14.18 10.27 18.81
CA ASP A 271 14.24 9.32 19.90
C ASP A 271 12.86 8.70 20.16
N ALA A 272 12.88 7.40 20.46
CA ALA A 272 11.72 6.62 20.83
C ALA A 272 12.00 5.84 22.13
N THR A 273 10.94 5.62 22.91
CA THR A 273 10.97 4.65 23.99
C THR A 273 10.06 3.50 23.60
N VAL A 274 10.61 2.30 23.51
CA VAL A 274 9.89 1.09 23.10
C VAL A 274 9.79 0.13 24.28
N ILE A 275 8.60 -0.40 24.54
CA ILE A 275 8.38 -1.50 25.48
C ILE A 275 8.16 -2.76 24.68
N THR A 276 8.94 -3.80 24.96
CA THR A 276 8.71 -5.15 24.45
C THR A 276 8.17 -6.00 25.60
N ALA A 277 6.96 -6.52 25.47
CA ALA A 277 6.34 -7.45 26.40
C ALA A 277 6.06 -8.77 25.66
N THR A 278 6.38 -9.91 26.25
CA THR A 278 6.20 -11.22 25.62
C THR A 278 5.40 -12.16 26.50
N PHE A 279 4.60 -13.01 25.89
CA PHE A 279 3.59 -13.83 26.55
C PHE A 279 3.62 -15.26 26.02
N GLY A 280 3.29 -16.22 26.89
CA GLY A 280 3.17 -17.63 26.51
C GLY A 280 1.86 -17.94 25.79
N ASP A 281 0.89 -17.03 25.86
CA ASP A 281 -0.44 -17.15 25.26
C ASP A 281 -0.83 -15.88 24.47
N MET A 282 -1.63 -16.04 23.42
CA MET A 282 -2.06 -14.92 22.57
C MET A 282 -3.08 -14.01 23.28
N SER A 283 -3.95 -14.55 24.13
CA SER A 283 -4.96 -13.76 24.87
C SER A 283 -4.32 -12.81 25.88
N GLU A 284 -3.21 -13.21 26.50
CA GLU A 284 -2.42 -12.34 27.39
C GLU A 284 -1.78 -11.18 26.61
N ALA A 285 -1.28 -11.44 25.39
CA ALA A 285 -0.76 -10.40 24.52
C ALA A 285 -1.86 -9.40 24.10
N GLN A 286 -3.08 -9.87 23.84
CA GLN A 286 -4.22 -9.00 23.57
C GLN A 286 -4.60 -8.14 24.79
N ALA A 287 -4.62 -8.73 25.99
CA ALA A 287 -4.83 -7.97 27.23
C ALA A 287 -3.76 -6.86 27.44
N ALA A 288 -2.51 -7.13 27.04
CA ALA A 288 -1.44 -6.14 27.05
C ALA A 288 -1.65 -5.02 26.02
N VAL A 289 -2.20 -5.34 24.84
CA VAL A 289 -2.62 -4.34 23.85
C VAL A 289 -3.75 -3.47 24.41
N ASP A 290 -4.79 -4.07 24.99
CA ASP A 290 -5.90 -3.32 25.59
C ASP A 290 -5.41 -2.36 26.68
N GLU A 291 -4.44 -2.77 27.49
CA GLU A 291 -3.83 -1.89 28.48
C GLU A 291 -2.98 -0.78 27.84
N ALA A 292 -2.20 -1.09 26.80
CA ALA A 292 -1.38 -0.12 26.09
C ALA A 292 -2.22 0.96 25.39
N LEU A 293 -3.35 0.60 24.79
CA LEU A 293 -4.24 1.54 24.10
C LEU A 293 -4.96 2.54 25.04
N LYS A 294 -4.97 2.28 26.35
CA LYS A 294 -5.42 3.27 27.37
C LYS A 294 -4.40 4.38 27.61
N HIS A 295 -3.21 4.29 27.01
CA HIS A 295 -2.12 5.23 27.16
C HIS A 295 -1.84 5.94 25.83
N LYS A 296 -1.14 7.08 25.90
CA LYS A 296 -0.71 7.80 24.69
C LYS A 296 0.51 7.11 24.08
N VAL A 297 0.24 6.22 23.12
CA VAL A 297 1.22 5.43 22.37
C VAL A 297 1.19 5.84 20.90
N SER A 298 2.32 5.69 20.23
CA SER A 298 2.45 6.00 18.80
C SER A 298 2.19 4.75 17.94
N LYS A 299 2.62 3.59 18.43
CA LYS A 299 2.44 2.28 17.78
C LYS A 299 2.25 1.18 18.82
N VAL A 300 1.40 0.20 18.53
CA VAL A 300 1.24 -1.02 19.32
C VAL A 300 1.08 -2.17 18.34
N ASP A 301 2.07 -3.06 18.28
CA ASP A 301 2.02 -4.22 17.41
C ASP A 301 2.03 -5.53 18.19
N ILE A 302 1.27 -6.52 17.73
CA ILE A 302 1.39 -7.93 18.12
C ILE A 302 2.21 -8.65 17.05
N ILE A 303 3.21 -9.43 17.46
CA ILE A 303 3.95 -10.37 16.61
C ILE A 303 3.72 -11.78 17.16
N ASP A 304 3.12 -12.65 16.35
CA ASP A 304 2.93 -14.06 16.69
C ASP A 304 4.26 -14.75 16.99
N GLY A 305 4.31 -15.49 18.10
CA GLY A 305 5.51 -16.17 18.58
C GLY A 305 6.13 -17.12 17.56
N ARG A 306 5.33 -17.67 16.64
CA ARG A 306 5.80 -18.56 15.57
C ARG A 306 6.72 -17.86 14.57
N ILE A 307 6.55 -16.55 14.39
CA ILE A 307 7.44 -15.70 13.59
C ILE A 307 8.83 -15.65 14.23
N ILE A 308 8.85 -15.45 15.54
CA ILE A 308 10.09 -15.40 16.33
C ILE A 308 10.74 -16.79 16.35
N ALA A 309 9.94 -17.84 16.47
CA ALA A 309 10.40 -19.23 16.45
C ALA A 309 11.10 -19.59 15.13
N GLN A 310 10.56 -19.14 13.98
CA GLN A 310 11.21 -19.33 12.67
C GLN A 310 12.56 -18.63 12.61
N ALA A 311 12.64 -17.36 13.01
CA ALA A 311 13.93 -16.67 13.03
C ALA A 311 14.94 -17.34 13.98
N ALA A 312 14.47 -17.89 15.09
CA ALA A 312 15.30 -18.62 16.05
C ALA A 312 15.80 -19.98 15.52
N SER A 313 15.02 -20.68 14.69
CA SER A 313 15.46 -21.93 14.04
C SER A 313 16.61 -21.68 13.06
N GLU A 314 16.67 -20.49 12.47
CA GLU A 314 17.78 -19.99 11.62
C GLU A 314 18.96 -19.41 12.43
N GLY A 315 18.99 -19.64 13.75
CA GLY A 315 20.11 -19.31 14.62
C GLY A 315 20.11 -17.88 15.18
N LYS A 316 19.04 -17.10 14.97
CA LYS A 316 18.92 -15.77 15.58
C LYS A 316 18.50 -15.86 17.05
N LYS A 317 18.97 -14.89 17.84
CA LYS A 317 18.64 -14.77 19.26
C LYS A 317 18.12 -13.37 19.51
N PHE A 318 17.03 -13.26 20.25
CA PHE A 318 16.38 -12.01 20.59
C PHE A 318 16.36 -11.89 22.11
N SER A 319 17.07 -10.91 22.67
CA SER A 319 17.14 -10.71 24.12
C SER A 319 15.78 -10.36 24.72
N TRP A 320 14.89 -9.75 23.93
CA TRP A 320 13.56 -9.33 24.32
C TRP A 320 12.48 -10.41 24.14
N ALA A 321 12.80 -11.55 23.48
CA ALA A 321 11.85 -12.65 23.26
C ALA A 321 12.42 -14.00 23.72
N PRO A 322 12.10 -14.44 24.95
CA PRO A 322 12.49 -15.76 25.43
C PRO A 322 11.70 -16.88 24.72
N ARG A 323 12.13 -18.13 24.86
CA ARG A 323 11.56 -19.28 24.11
C ARG A 323 10.08 -19.54 24.42
N GLU A 324 9.66 -19.19 25.63
CA GLU A 324 8.27 -19.28 26.10
C GLU A 324 7.35 -18.45 25.18
N ALA A 325 7.84 -17.32 24.66
CA ALA A 325 7.10 -16.46 23.75
C ALA A 325 6.77 -17.14 22.40
N PHE A 326 7.49 -18.21 22.03
CA PHE A 326 7.33 -18.86 20.72
C PHE A 326 5.97 -19.56 20.56
N LYS A 327 5.29 -19.83 21.66
CA LYS A 327 3.93 -20.42 21.68
C LYS A 327 2.82 -19.38 21.79
N GLY A 328 3.16 -18.16 22.22
CA GLY A 328 2.24 -17.05 22.39
C GLY A 328 2.53 -15.94 21.41
N ALA A 329 2.87 -14.75 21.92
CA ALA A 329 3.16 -13.58 21.11
C ALA A 329 4.04 -12.56 21.83
N ALA A 330 4.58 -11.63 21.06
CA ALA A 330 5.23 -10.42 21.54
C ALA A 330 4.37 -9.19 21.24
N VAL A 331 4.37 -8.22 22.16
CA VAL A 331 3.75 -6.91 22.00
C VAL A 331 4.85 -5.86 22.01
N ILE A 332 4.94 -5.08 20.93
CA ILE A 332 5.89 -3.97 20.79
C ILE A 332 5.12 -2.66 20.86
N ILE A 333 5.39 -1.87 21.89
CA ILE A 333 4.71 -0.60 22.17
C ILE A 333 5.70 0.53 22.01
N THR A 334 5.46 1.42 21.05
CA THR A 334 6.35 2.55 20.79
C THR A 334 5.72 3.86 21.25
N MET A 335 6.52 4.66 21.95
CA MET A 335 6.19 6.03 22.35
C MET A 335 7.23 6.97 21.75
N SER A 336 6.79 8.10 21.20
CA SER A 336 7.69 9.04 20.51
C SER A 336 7.39 10.51 20.80
N GLU A 337 6.86 10.79 22.00
CA GLU A 337 6.73 12.17 22.46
C GLU A 337 8.10 12.88 22.50
N PHE A 338 8.13 14.15 22.09
CA PHE A 338 9.36 14.98 22.06
C PHE A 338 10.04 15.14 23.43
N SER A 339 9.32 15.00 24.54
CA SER A 339 9.90 15.15 25.87
C SER A 339 10.38 13.81 26.41
N ASP A 340 11.69 13.60 26.48
CA ASP A 340 12.29 12.38 27.04
C ASP A 340 11.79 12.08 28.46
N ARG A 341 11.66 13.11 29.30
CA ARG A 341 11.16 12.96 30.67
C ARG A 341 9.69 12.56 30.71
N ALA A 342 8.85 13.04 29.79
CA ALA A 342 7.45 12.64 29.72
C ALA A 342 7.35 11.21 29.19
N ARG A 343 8.02 10.92 28.08
CA ARG A 343 8.10 9.64 27.41
C ARG A 343 8.56 8.52 28.34
N GLY A 344 9.72 8.68 29.00
CA GLY A 344 10.26 7.68 29.92
C GLY A 344 9.40 7.47 31.19
N ARG A 345 8.73 8.50 31.70
CA ARG A 345 7.78 8.35 32.82
C ARG A 345 6.54 7.58 32.39
N ALA A 346 6.00 7.87 31.21
CA ALA A 346 4.83 7.19 30.68
C ALA A 346 5.13 5.70 30.38
N ALA A 347 6.30 5.42 29.80
CA ALA A 347 6.76 4.06 29.54
C ALA A 347 6.92 3.24 30.83
N LYS A 348 7.59 3.78 31.86
CA LYS A 348 7.71 3.13 33.17
C LYS A 348 6.36 2.87 33.84
N LYS A 349 5.40 3.81 33.69
CA LYS A 349 4.04 3.64 34.20
C LYS A 349 3.31 2.49 33.49
N LEU A 350 3.43 2.41 32.16
CA LEU A 350 2.81 1.36 31.38
C LEU A 350 3.45 -0.01 31.67
N ALA A 351 4.77 -0.10 31.71
CA ALA A 351 5.49 -1.34 32.03
C ALA A 351 5.04 -1.93 33.37
N ARG A 352 4.90 -1.12 34.44
CA ARG A 352 4.36 -1.57 35.74
C ARG A 352 2.95 -2.15 35.68
N LYS A 353 2.13 -1.69 34.73
CA LYS A 353 0.79 -2.25 34.55
C LYS A 353 0.84 -3.56 33.80
N LEU A 354 1.70 -3.66 32.79
CA LEU A 354 1.94 -4.87 32.02
C LEU A 354 2.51 -6.00 32.89
N GLU A 355 3.28 -5.69 33.94
CA GLU A 355 3.73 -6.68 34.94
C GLU A 355 2.56 -7.47 35.57
N ASN A 356 1.37 -6.87 35.72
CA ASN A 356 0.18 -7.55 36.26
C ASN A 356 -0.48 -8.52 35.28
N ILE A 357 -0.02 -8.54 34.03
CA ILE A 357 -0.44 -9.48 32.98
C ILE A 357 0.60 -10.62 32.85
N HIS A 358 1.55 -10.69 33.80
CA HIS A 358 2.54 -11.77 33.93
C HIS A 358 3.32 -12.10 32.64
N PRO A 359 3.94 -11.11 31.97
CA PRO A 359 4.76 -11.36 30.79
C PRO A 359 5.93 -12.27 31.13
N VAL A 360 6.27 -13.18 30.21
CA VAL A 360 7.48 -14.03 30.32
C VAL A 360 8.76 -13.24 30.04
N GLY A 361 8.65 -12.08 29.39
CA GLY A 361 9.72 -11.12 29.21
C GLY A 361 9.19 -9.71 29.05
N LEU A 362 9.80 -8.75 29.75
CA LEU A 362 9.44 -7.34 29.70
C LEU A 362 10.72 -6.49 29.70
N ALA A 363 10.86 -5.62 28.71
CA ALA A 363 11.99 -4.71 28.60
C ALA A 363 11.56 -3.33 28.08
N ILE A 364 12.27 -2.29 28.53
CA ILE A 364 12.15 -0.93 28.03
C ILE A 364 13.45 -0.59 27.30
N HIS A 365 13.33 -0.08 26.09
CA HIS A 365 14.43 0.32 25.22
C HIS A 365 14.30 1.81 24.95
N ASP A 366 15.31 2.60 25.32
CA ASP A 366 15.44 3.98 24.87
C ASP A 366 16.41 3.97 23.68
N ILE A 367 15.87 4.13 22.48
CA ILE A 367 16.58 3.91 21.21
C ILE A 367 16.26 5.02 20.22
N GLN A 368 17.07 5.13 19.16
CA GLN A 368 16.74 6.04 18.07
C GLN A 368 15.53 5.51 17.28
N THR A 369 14.68 6.41 16.78
CA THR A 369 13.50 6.06 15.98
C THR A 369 13.85 5.12 14.81
N GLN A 370 14.99 5.35 14.15
CA GLN A 370 15.47 4.51 13.05
C GLN A 370 15.84 3.07 13.47
N GLU A 371 16.19 2.86 14.73
CA GLU A 371 16.58 1.55 15.26
C GLU A 371 15.36 0.70 15.66
N VAL A 372 14.17 1.30 15.80
CA VAL A 372 12.93 0.57 16.15
C VAL A 372 12.68 -0.60 15.19
N ALA A 373 13.03 -0.44 13.91
CA ALA A 373 12.91 -1.49 12.89
C ALA A 373 13.68 -2.78 13.24
N SER A 374 14.76 -2.70 14.04
CA SER A 374 15.54 -3.88 14.44
C SER A 374 14.76 -4.83 15.35
N LEU A 375 13.74 -4.34 16.07
CA LEU A 375 12.84 -5.16 16.88
C LEU A 375 11.90 -6.01 16.01
N TYR A 376 11.71 -5.63 14.74
CA TYR A 376 10.88 -6.34 13.76
C TYR A 376 11.67 -7.30 12.87
N THR A 377 12.98 -7.43 13.11
CA THR A 377 13.87 -8.35 12.39
C THR A 377 13.30 -9.79 12.28
N PRO A 378 12.57 -10.37 13.25
CA PRO A 378 11.94 -11.68 13.04
C PRO A 378 11.09 -11.79 11.77
N LEU A 379 10.40 -10.71 11.36
CA LEU A 379 9.57 -10.69 10.16
C LEU A 379 10.37 -10.94 8.88
N SER A 380 11.61 -10.46 8.81
CA SER A 380 12.44 -10.63 7.60
C SER A 380 12.75 -12.10 7.33
N PHE A 381 12.77 -12.95 8.36
CA PHE A 381 13.05 -14.39 8.22
C PHE A 381 11.86 -15.17 7.63
N ILE A 382 10.63 -14.65 7.78
CA ILE A 382 9.48 -15.24 7.10
C ILE A 382 9.30 -14.64 5.70
N LEU A 383 9.45 -13.32 5.58
CA LEU A 383 9.28 -12.63 4.29
C LEU A 383 10.40 -12.98 3.29
N HIS A 384 11.60 -13.25 3.78
CA HIS A 384 12.80 -13.61 3.00
C HIS A 384 13.43 -14.89 3.58
N SER A 385 12.63 -15.94 3.68
CA SER A 385 13.09 -17.23 4.21
C SER A 385 14.32 -17.75 3.46
N THR A 386 15.26 -18.30 4.22
CA THR A 386 16.44 -18.97 3.66
C THR A 386 16.15 -20.39 3.18
N GLU A 387 14.95 -20.92 3.49
CA GLU A 387 14.51 -22.22 2.99
C GLU A 387 14.33 -22.18 1.46
N GLU A 388 14.87 -23.19 0.79
CA GLU A 388 14.85 -23.25 -0.66
C GLU A 388 13.40 -23.23 -1.20
N ARG A 389 13.10 -22.27 -2.07
CA ARG A 389 11.77 -22.09 -2.72
C ARG A 389 10.63 -21.76 -1.76
N ALA A 390 10.92 -21.39 -0.51
CA ALA A 390 9.93 -20.84 0.40
C ALA A 390 9.49 -19.44 -0.08
N THR A 391 8.19 -19.18 -0.01
CA THR A 391 7.59 -17.91 -0.41
C THR A 391 6.44 -17.59 0.55
N CYS A 392 6.38 -16.33 1.00
CA CYS A 392 5.27 -15.81 1.77
C CYS A 392 4.44 -14.84 0.89
N PRO A 393 3.32 -15.28 0.29
CA PRO A 393 2.51 -14.44 -0.58
C PRO A 393 1.86 -13.30 0.22
N ALA A 394 2.11 -12.06 -0.20
CA ALA A 394 1.61 -10.87 0.48
C ALA A 394 0.10 -10.59 0.26
N VAL A 395 -0.61 -11.45 -0.47
CA VAL A 395 -2.07 -11.36 -0.68
C VAL A 395 -2.86 -11.42 0.64
N PHE A 396 -2.27 -11.96 1.70
CA PHE A 396 -2.89 -12.04 3.03
C PHE A 396 -2.44 -10.92 3.99
N SER A 397 -1.73 -9.91 3.49
CA SER A 397 -1.25 -8.75 4.25
C SER A 397 -2.14 -7.52 4.02
N GLY A 398 -2.23 -6.62 4.99
CA GLY A 398 -2.97 -5.36 4.88
C GLY A 398 -4.49 -5.53 4.97
N LEU A 399 -4.94 -6.58 5.66
CA LEU A 399 -6.33 -6.74 6.06
C LEU A 399 -6.65 -5.71 7.14
N TRP A 400 -7.90 -5.29 7.25
CA TRP A 400 -8.38 -4.45 8.34
C TRP A 400 -9.55 -5.10 9.06
N LEU A 401 -9.53 -5.05 10.39
CA LEU A 401 -10.58 -5.56 11.26
C LEU A 401 -10.82 -4.56 12.40
N PRO A 402 -12.07 -4.39 12.87
CA PRO A 402 -12.32 -3.78 14.17
C PRO A 402 -11.61 -4.57 15.27
N LEU A 403 -10.90 -3.90 16.17
CA LEU A 403 -10.06 -4.58 17.16
C LEU A 403 -10.87 -5.51 18.07
N GLU A 404 -12.12 -5.15 18.38
CA GLU A 404 -13.03 -5.95 19.20
C GLU A 404 -13.45 -7.27 18.53
N ARG A 405 -13.11 -7.46 17.25
CA ARG A 405 -13.36 -8.68 16.48
C ARG A 405 -12.12 -9.56 16.34
N LEU A 406 -10.94 -9.10 16.80
CA LEU A 406 -9.68 -9.81 16.62
C LEU A 406 -9.72 -11.21 17.23
N ASP A 407 -10.26 -11.37 18.45
CA ASP A 407 -10.31 -12.68 19.14
C ASP A 407 -11.12 -13.70 18.36
N GLY A 408 -12.30 -13.29 17.89
CA GLY A 408 -13.16 -14.12 17.05
C GLY A 408 -12.48 -14.51 15.75
N PHE A 409 -11.83 -13.53 15.09
CA PHE A 409 -11.06 -13.77 13.88
C PHE A 409 -9.93 -14.77 14.10
N LEU A 410 -9.11 -14.62 15.15
CA LEU A 410 -8.02 -15.53 15.45
C LEU A 410 -8.50 -16.95 15.81
N SER A 411 -9.64 -17.06 16.50
CA SER A 411 -10.28 -18.34 16.82
C SER A 411 -10.71 -19.09 15.55
N GLU A 412 -11.37 -18.41 14.62
CA GLU A 412 -11.75 -19.03 13.34
C GLU A 412 -10.53 -19.31 12.46
N LEU A 413 -9.52 -18.43 12.46
CA LEU A 413 -8.26 -18.63 11.74
C LEU A 413 -7.57 -19.93 12.17
N ARG A 414 -7.56 -20.25 13.47
CA ARG A 414 -7.03 -21.52 14.00
C ARG A 414 -7.73 -22.76 13.44
N LYS A 415 -9.03 -22.67 13.12
CA LYS A 415 -9.76 -23.76 12.46
C LYS A 415 -9.29 -23.95 11.02
N VAL A 416 -9.11 -22.84 10.29
CA VAL A 416 -8.53 -22.86 8.94
C VAL A 416 -7.15 -23.51 8.94
N GLU A 417 -6.30 -23.19 9.92
CA GLU A 417 -4.98 -23.84 10.07
C GLU A 417 -5.09 -25.34 10.31
N ALA A 418 -6.05 -25.79 11.13
CA ALA A 418 -6.28 -27.20 11.42
C ALA A 418 -6.74 -27.98 10.17
N GLU A 419 -7.60 -27.40 9.35
CA GLU A 419 -8.13 -28.01 8.13
C GLU A 419 -7.07 -28.05 7.01
N THR A 420 -6.36 -26.94 6.82
CA THR A 420 -5.34 -26.80 5.75
C THR A 420 -3.99 -27.41 6.12
N LYS A 421 -3.74 -27.62 7.42
CA LYS A 421 -2.43 -27.97 7.99
C LYS A 421 -1.33 -26.96 7.66
N LEU A 422 -1.72 -25.71 7.43
CA LEU A 422 -0.84 -24.60 7.11
C LEU A 422 -0.84 -23.61 8.27
N ALA A 423 0.35 -23.19 8.70
CA ALA A 423 0.46 -22.12 9.69
C ALA A 423 0.17 -20.75 9.05
N LEU A 424 -0.65 -19.95 9.73
CA LEU A 424 -1.04 -18.58 9.42
C LEU A 424 -0.59 -17.67 10.58
N PRO A 425 0.73 -17.49 10.79
CA PRO A 425 1.23 -16.56 11.79
C PRO A 425 0.78 -15.14 11.49
N VAL A 426 0.49 -14.38 12.55
CA VAL A 426 -0.14 -13.06 12.45
C VAL A 426 0.77 -11.94 12.95
N VAL A 427 0.68 -10.79 12.29
CA VAL A 427 1.12 -9.49 12.81
C VAL A 427 -0.07 -8.57 12.87
N VAL A 428 -0.26 -7.89 13.98
CA VAL A 428 -1.37 -6.94 14.16
C VAL A 428 -0.82 -5.58 14.51
N ASP A 429 -1.17 -4.56 13.75
CA ASP A 429 -1.06 -3.16 14.17
C ASP A 429 -2.36 -2.79 14.86
N ALA A 430 -2.34 -2.81 16.19
CA ALA A 430 -3.52 -2.65 17.02
C ALA A 430 -4.02 -1.20 17.08
N VAL A 431 -3.15 -0.21 16.80
CA VAL A 431 -3.56 1.20 16.74
C VAL A 431 -4.47 1.44 15.55
N ASN A 432 -4.17 0.81 14.42
CA ASN A 432 -4.92 1.00 13.19
C ASN A 432 -5.91 -0.13 12.84
N GLY A 433 -5.84 -1.27 13.54
CA GLY A 433 -6.67 -2.46 13.27
C GLY A 433 -6.21 -3.25 12.05
N TYR A 434 -4.95 -3.11 11.63
CA TYR A 434 -4.44 -3.82 10.47
C TYR A 434 -3.86 -5.18 10.84
N VAL A 435 -4.12 -6.18 10.01
CA VAL A 435 -3.70 -7.56 10.22
C VAL A 435 -2.96 -8.07 8.99
N ASP A 436 -1.78 -8.65 9.22
CA ASP A 436 -1.01 -9.36 8.22
C ASP A 436 -0.93 -10.84 8.60
N LEU A 437 -1.28 -11.74 7.67
CA LEU A 437 -1.02 -13.17 7.80
C LEU A 437 0.21 -13.52 6.97
N LEU A 438 1.12 -14.32 7.53
CA LEU A 438 2.39 -14.65 6.91
C LEU A 438 2.59 -16.16 6.68
N PRO A 439 1.70 -16.84 5.93
CA PRO A 439 1.90 -18.24 5.58
C PRO A 439 3.08 -18.43 4.61
N VAL A 440 3.85 -19.49 4.84
CA VAL A 440 4.97 -19.88 3.97
C VAL A 440 4.56 -21.07 3.09
N PHE A 441 4.80 -20.95 1.79
CA PHE A 441 4.52 -21.96 0.78
C PHE A 441 5.77 -22.30 -0.03
N ASN A 442 5.84 -23.52 -0.57
CA ASN A 442 6.66 -23.84 -1.72
C ASN A 442 5.81 -23.81 -3.00
N LEU A 443 5.74 -22.64 -3.63
CA LEU A 443 4.89 -22.42 -4.79
C LEU A 443 5.32 -23.18 -6.04
N HIS A 444 6.50 -23.82 -6.08
CA HIS A 444 6.87 -24.71 -7.17
C HIS A 444 6.06 -26.01 -7.15
N LYS A 445 5.49 -26.40 -5.98
CA LYS A 445 4.58 -27.55 -5.88
C LYS A 445 3.16 -27.17 -6.28
N VAL A 446 2.62 -27.88 -7.27
CA VAL A 446 1.24 -27.68 -7.75
C VAL A 446 0.21 -27.84 -6.63
N SER A 447 0.45 -28.77 -5.68
CA SER A 447 -0.43 -28.97 -4.53
C SER A 447 -0.53 -27.74 -3.64
N GLU A 448 0.59 -27.06 -3.38
CA GLU A 448 0.64 -25.87 -2.53
C GLU A 448 0.03 -24.65 -3.25
N ARG A 449 0.22 -24.53 -4.57
CA ARG A 449 -0.51 -23.51 -5.37
C ARG A 449 -2.03 -23.69 -5.28
N ARG A 450 -2.52 -24.93 -5.28
CA ARG A 450 -3.97 -25.21 -5.10
C ARG A 450 -4.45 -24.85 -3.70
N VAL A 451 -3.63 -25.04 -2.66
CA VAL A 451 -3.96 -24.60 -1.30
C VAL A 451 -4.04 -23.08 -1.25
N LEU A 452 -3.06 -22.36 -1.80
CA LEU A 452 -3.07 -20.89 -1.88
C LEU A 452 -4.37 -20.38 -2.53
N LEU A 453 -4.73 -20.90 -3.71
CA LEU A 453 -5.92 -20.47 -4.43
C LEU A 453 -7.25 -20.78 -3.70
N LYS A 454 -7.27 -21.79 -2.82
CA LYS A 454 -8.43 -22.09 -1.96
C LYS A 454 -8.49 -21.23 -0.71
N LEU A 455 -7.33 -20.94 -0.12
CA LEU A 455 -7.21 -20.16 1.11
C LEU A 455 -7.58 -18.68 0.88
N ILE A 456 -7.26 -18.14 -0.28
CA ILE A 456 -7.55 -16.76 -0.68
C ILE A 456 -9.04 -16.37 -0.44
N PRO A 457 -10.05 -17.04 -1.04
CA PRO A 457 -11.46 -16.71 -0.79
C PRO A 457 -11.94 -17.05 0.63
N GLU A 458 -11.33 -18.04 1.29
CA GLU A 458 -11.67 -18.43 2.65
C GLU A 458 -11.29 -17.34 3.67
N ILE A 459 -10.08 -16.78 3.56
CA ILE A 459 -9.65 -15.65 4.38
C ILE A 459 -10.49 -14.40 4.07
N ALA A 460 -10.83 -14.15 2.79
CA ALA A 460 -11.68 -13.02 2.42
C ALA A 460 -13.07 -13.10 3.08
N LYS A 461 -13.66 -14.30 3.11
CA LYS A 461 -14.92 -14.57 3.81
C LYS A 461 -14.79 -14.32 5.31
N LEU A 462 -13.73 -14.83 5.94
CA LEU A 462 -13.50 -14.65 7.37
C LEU A 462 -13.36 -13.17 7.77
N VAL A 463 -12.66 -12.38 6.95
CA VAL A 463 -12.55 -10.93 7.13
C VAL A 463 -13.92 -10.25 7.02
N ALA A 464 -14.73 -10.61 6.03
CA ALA A 464 -16.07 -10.07 5.85
C ALA A 464 -17.01 -10.39 7.03
N GLU A 465 -16.99 -11.64 7.52
CA GLU A 465 -17.77 -12.07 8.69
C GLU A 465 -17.34 -11.32 9.97
N SER A 466 -16.07 -10.94 10.04
CA SER A 466 -15.50 -10.09 11.09
C SER A 466 -15.77 -8.60 10.90
N ARG A 467 -16.58 -8.21 9.90
CA ARG A 467 -16.89 -6.81 9.51
C ARG A 467 -15.66 -6.00 9.10
N GLY A 468 -14.66 -6.67 8.54
CA GLY A 468 -13.42 -6.06 8.08
C GLY A 468 -13.36 -5.78 6.58
N ASN A 469 -12.19 -5.36 6.13
CA ASN A 469 -11.85 -5.10 4.72
C ASN A 469 -10.59 -5.86 4.32
N VAL A 470 -10.63 -6.54 3.17
CA VAL A 470 -9.47 -7.31 2.65
C VAL A 470 -8.40 -6.39 2.05
N ALA A 471 -8.80 -5.22 1.56
CA ALA A 471 -7.91 -4.13 1.16
C ALA A 471 -8.09 -2.97 2.15
N GLY A 472 -7.42 -3.08 3.30
CA GLY A 472 -7.48 -2.06 4.36
C GLY A 472 -6.27 -1.14 4.41
N ARG A 473 -5.06 -1.70 4.26
CA ARG A 473 -3.79 -0.96 4.31
C ARG A 473 -3.19 -0.68 2.93
N TYR A 474 -3.44 -1.56 1.97
CA TYR A 474 -2.84 -1.56 0.63
C TYR A 474 -3.91 -1.70 -0.45
N GLY A 475 -3.63 -1.22 -1.66
CA GLY A 475 -4.48 -1.41 -2.83
C GLY A 475 -4.77 -2.89 -3.11
N ASP A 476 -5.88 -3.13 -3.79
CA ASP A 476 -6.38 -4.45 -4.18
C ASP A 476 -5.59 -5.08 -5.35
N GLY A 477 -4.99 -4.26 -6.21
CA GLY A 477 -4.16 -4.71 -7.33
C GLY A 477 -4.93 -5.66 -8.24
N ARG A 478 -4.29 -6.78 -8.58
CA ARG A 478 -4.86 -7.87 -9.40
C ARG A 478 -5.21 -9.08 -8.55
N LEU A 479 -4.40 -9.36 -7.52
CA LEU A 479 -4.57 -10.51 -6.64
C LEU A 479 -5.80 -10.40 -5.74
N LYS A 480 -6.08 -9.22 -5.17
CA LYS A 480 -7.21 -9.05 -4.25
C LYS A 480 -8.47 -8.52 -4.93
N ALA A 481 -8.40 -8.03 -6.16
CA ALA A 481 -9.55 -7.43 -6.84
C ALA A 481 -10.77 -8.37 -6.88
N GLY A 482 -10.57 -9.66 -7.16
CA GLY A 482 -11.66 -10.66 -7.09
C GLY A 482 -12.21 -10.90 -5.68
N LEU A 483 -11.40 -10.68 -4.65
CA LEU A 483 -11.79 -10.84 -3.24
C LEU A 483 -12.62 -9.68 -2.72
N MET A 484 -12.54 -8.52 -3.38
CA MET A 484 -13.29 -7.34 -2.96
C MET A 484 -14.79 -7.61 -2.95
N GLN A 485 -15.30 -8.51 -3.80
CA GLN A 485 -16.73 -8.91 -3.82
C GLN A 485 -17.25 -9.43 -2.47
N ALA A 486 -16.38 -9.94 -1.59
CA ALA A 486 -16.77 -10.35 -0.24
C ALA A 486 -17.08 -9.15 0.68
N THR A 487 -16.58 -7.96 0.36
CA THR A 487 -16.61 -6.76 1.22
C THR A 487 -17.19 -5.51 0.51
N VAL A 488 -17.42 -5.58 -0.79
CA VAL A 488 -17.84 -4.49 -1.69
C VAL A 488 -19.14 -4.90 -2.39
N SER A 489 -20.15 -4.03 -2.37
CA SER A 489 -21.43 -4.31 -3.01
C SER A 489 -21.35 -4.22 -4.55
N PRO A 490 -22.30 -4.84 -5.28
CA PRO A 490 -22.40 -4.67 -6.73
C PRO A 490 -22.56 -3.21 -7.16
N ASP A 491 -23.36 -2.42 -6.43
CA ASP A 491 -23.58 -1.00 -6.74
C ASP A 491 -22.31 -0.17 -6.55
N GLU A 492 -21.54 -0.45 -5.50
CA GLU A 492 -20.23 0.19 -5.29
C GLU A 492 -19.23 -0.20 -6.40
N THR A 493 -19.23 -1.47 -6.80
CA THR A 493 -18.39 -1.95 -7.92
C THR A 493 -18.76 -1.23 -9.22
N ALA A 494 -20.04 -0.97 -9.46
CA ALA A 494 -20.51 -0.21 -10.61
C ALA A 494 -20.03 1.25 -10.56
N ILE A 495 -20.07 1.92 -9.40
CA ILE A 495 -19.51 3.27 -9.21
C ILE A 495 -18.01 3.27 -9.53
N TYR A 496 -17.26 2.29 -9.02
CA TYR A 496 -15.82 2.21 -9.30
C TYR A 496 -15.52 1.99 -10.79
N SER A 497 -16.33 1.18 -11.46
CA SER A 497 -16.22 0.96 -12.90
C SER A 497 -16.51 2.25 -13.69
N GLN A 498 -17.51 3.02 -13.26
CA GLN A 498 -17.83 4.33 -13.87
C GLN A 498 -16.70 5.34 -13.65
N ILE A 499 -16.11 5.40 -12.45
CA ILE A 499 -14.94 6.25 -12.19
C ILE A 499 -13.80 5.89 -13.13
N LYS A 500 -13.46 4.59 -13.26
CA LYS A 500 -12.42 4.16 -14.20
C LYS A 500 -12.72 4.62 -15.63
N HIS A 501 -13.95 4.45 -16.09
CA HIS A 501 -14.37 4.85 -17.42
C HIS A 501 -14.31 6.38 -17.65
N ILE A 502 -14.66 7.19 -16.64
CA ILE A 502 -14.61 8.65 -16.70
C ILE A 502 -13.17 9.14 -17.00
N PHE A 503 -12.18 8.55 -16.32
CA PHE A 503 -10.78 8.98 -16.45
C PHE A 503 -10.06 8.32 -17.64
N ASP A 504 -10.49 7.14 -18.06
CA ASP A 504 -9.87 6.38 -19.13
C ASP A 504 -10.90 5.60 -19.97
N PRO A 505 -11.62 6.30 -20.88
CA PRO A 505 -12.68 5.70 -21.69
C PRO A 505 -12.19 4.58 -22.60
N ALA A 506 -10.94 4.67 -23.06
CA ALA A 506 -10.29 3.70 -23.95
C ALA A 506 -9.66 2.52 -23.19
N ASN A 507 -9.66 2.54 -21.85
CA ASN A 507 -9.07 1.53 -20.99
C ASN A 507 -7.58 1.25 -21.31
N ILE A 508 -6.79 2.31 -21.57
CA ILE A 508 -5.35 2.19 -21.86
C ILE A 508 -4.50 2.16 -20.58
N LEU A 509 -4.93 2.81 -19.49
CA LEU A 509 -4.18 2.89 -18.22
C LEU A 509 -4.50 1.69 -17.34
N MET A 510 -3.51 0.88 -16.98
CA MET A 510 -3.67 -0.18 -15.95
C MET A 510 -4.94 -1.05 -16.14
N PRO A 511 -5.24 -1.59 -17.34
CA PRO A 511 -6.55 -2.16 -17.69
C PRO A 511 -7.01 -3.34 -16.82
N ASP A 512 -6.06 -4.01 -16.17
CA ASP A 512 -6.29 -5.24 -15.39
C ASP A 512 -6.25 -5.01 -13.87
N ILE A 513 -6.07 -3.76 -13.42
CA ILE A 513 -6.04 -3.40 -12.00
C ILE A 513 -7.46 -3.15 -11.48
N LYS A 514 -7.71 -3.46 -10.21
CA LYS A 514 -9.01 -3.19 -9.54
C LYS A 514 -10.20 -3.87 -10.20
N LYS A 515 -9.92 -4.90 -10.99
CA LYS A 515 -10.89 -5.69 -11.73
C LYS A 515 -10.67 -7.16 -11.42
N GLU A 516 -11.77 -7.90 -11.32
CA GLU A 516 -11.71 -9.34 -11.15
C GLU A 516 -10.91 -9.98 -12.30
N VAL A 517 -9.84 -10.70 -11.94
CA VAL A 517 -9.04 -11.49 -12.88
C VAL A 517 -9.54 -12.93 -12.83
N PRO A 518 -9.84 -13.57 -13.97
CA PRO A 518 -10.27 -14.96 -13.99
C PRO A 518 -9.26 -15.89 -13.30
N ALA A 519 -9.75 -16.84 -12.50
CA ALA A 519 -8.90 -17.75 -11.73
C ALA A 519 -7.88 -18.52 -12.60
N LYS A 520 -8.24 -18.86 -13.83
CA LYS A 520 -7.33 -19.51 -14.79
C LYS A 520 -6.14 -18.61 -15.15
N GLU A 521 -6.41 -17.34 -15.40
CA GLU A 521 -5.38 -16.36 -15.76
C GLU A 521 -4.44 -16.10 -14.58
N LEU A 522 -4.96 -15.94 -13.35
CA LEU A 522 -4.15 -15.86 -12.14
C LEU A 522 -3.27 -17.11 -11.96
N ALA A 523 -3.80 -18.30 -12.24
CA ALA A 523 -3.03 -19.54 -12.16
C ALA A 523 -1.92 -19.59 -13.22
N ASP A 524 -2.18 -19.13 -14.45
CA ASP A 524 -1.20 -19.08 -15.54
C ASP A 524 -0.05 -18.12 -15.20
N GLU A 525 -0.36 -16.96 -14.61
CA GLU A 525 0.65 -15.99 -14.17
C GLU A 525 1.44 -16.45 -12.95
N LEU A 526 0.79 -17.10 -11.99
CA LEU A 526 1.48 -17.72 -10.87
C LEU A 526 2.44 -18.82 -11.36
N ASN A 527 2.03 -19.61 -12.36
CA ASN A 527 2.89 -20.60 -12.99
C ASN A 527 4.07 -19.94 -13.72
N LEU A 528 3.85 -18.80 -14.39
CA LEU A 528 4.91 -18.04 -15.04
C LEU A 528 5.89 -17.49 -14.01
N TRP A 529 5.41 -16.89 -12.91
CA TRP A 529 6.24 -16.39 -11.81
C TRP A 529 7.16 -17.49 -11.24
N CYS A 530 6.65 -18.71 -11.08
CA CYS A 530 7.47 -19.83 -10.62
C CYS A 530 8.60 -20.20 -11.58
N ARG A 531 8.46 -19.93 -12.88
CA ARG A 531 9.50 -20.17 -13.90
C ARG A 531 10.53 -19.06 -13.97
N THR A 532 10.18 -17.85 -13.52
CA THR A 532 11.11 -16.70 -13.54
C THR A 532 11.98 -16.65 -12.28
N LYS A 533 11.53 -17.29 -11.19
CA LYS A 533 12.25 -17.41 -9.91
C LYS A 533 12.98 -18.76 -9.74
N SER A 534 12.99 -19.61 -10.77
CA SER A 534 13.57 -20.97 -10.73
C SER A 534 15.08 -21.01 -10.91
#